data_AF-O74703-F1
#
_entry.id   AF-O74703-F1
#
_cell.length_a   1.000
_cell.length_b   1.000
_cell.length_c   1.000
_cell.angle_alpha   90.00
_cell.angle_beta   90.00
_cell.angle_gamma   90.00
#
_symmetry.space_group_name_H-M   'P 1'
#
loop_
_entity.id
_entity.type
_entity.pdbx_description
1 polymer ?
#
loop_
_entity_poly.entity_id
_entity_poly.type
_entity_poly.pdbx_seq_one_letter_code
_entity_poly.pdbx_strand_id
1 'polypeptide(L)'
;MSFKTRAVAESTYYIKSGAYYLAVTPERQIITQNTVYAWEVSIEGEYNYLKDPGTTHYLTDNGGQNLLNPRSDVDGKWGGGSEDQATQLINAETEKPLSVPYGQPFQTWLFVKV
;
A
#
# COMPACT_ATOMS: atom_id res chain seq x y z
N MET A 1 25.61 -3.64 10.55
CA MET A 1 24.60 -2.67 11.01
C MET A 1 23.26 -3.34 10.91
N SER A 2 22.51 -3.44 12.00
CA SER A 2 21.11 -3.85 11.93
C SER A 2 20.31 -2.58 11.61
N PHE A 3 19.87 -2.44 10.36
CA PHE A 3 18.93 -1.39 9.98
C PHE A 3 17.61 -1.78 10.65
N LYS A 4 17.31 -1.15 11.80
CA LYS A 4 15.99 -1.30 12.41
C LYS A 4 14.99 -0.67 11.46
N THR A 5 14.28 -1.50 10.71
CA THR A 5 13.15 -1.09 9.88
C THR A 5 12.18 -0.28 10.73
N ARG A 6 12.06 1.02 10.47
CA ARG A 6 11.09 1.88 11.11
C ARG A 6 9.71 1.43 10.67
N ALA A 7 8.89 1.05 11.65
CA ALA A 7 7.47 0.83 11.42
C ALA A 7 6.85 2.12 10.89
N VAL A 8 6.03 2.00 9.86
CA VAL A 8 5.27 3.13 9.30
C VAL A 8 4.37 3.70 10.39
N ALA A 9 4.39 5.02 10.56
CA ALA A 9 3.50 5.71 11.48
C ALA A 9 2.22 6.17 10.77
N GLU A 10 1.20 6.55 11.52
CA GLU A 10 0.01 7.18 10.93
C GLU A 10 0.38 8.53 10.28
N SER A 11 0.18 8.65 8.97
CA SER A 11 0.48 9.87 8.22
C SER A 11 0.06 9.78 6.75
N THR A 12 0.40 10.81 5.97
CA THR A 12 0.31 10.76 4.51
C THR A 12 1.65 10.30 3.92
N TYR A 13 1.61 9.33 3.00
CA TYR A 13 2.79 8.77 2.35
C TYR A 13 2.64 8.68 0.84
N TYR A 14 3.76 8.79 0.13
CA TYR A 14 3.92 8.20 -1.19
C TYR A 14 4.38 6.75 -1.03
N ILE A 15 3.80 5.83 -1.79
CA ILE A 15 4.17 4.41 -1.76
C ILE A 15 4.86 4.09 -3.08
N LYS A 16 6.18 3.93 -3.03
CA LYS A 16 7.05 3.99 -4.22
C LYS A 16 7.74 2.66 -4.52
N SER A 17 7.88 2.34 -5.80
CA SER A 17 8.66 1.21 -6.31
C SER A 17 9.51 1.66 -7.51
N GLY A 18 10.83 1.78 -7.31
CA GLY A 18 11.73 2.30 -8.34
C GLY A 18 11.43 3.76 -8.69
N ALA A 19 10.98 4.03 -9.92
CA ALA A 19 10.54 5.37 -10.36
C ALA A 19 9.01 5.56 -10.34
N TYR A 20 8.25 4.54 -9.90
CA TYR A 20 6.80 4.51 -9.96
C TYR A 20 6.17 4.61 -8.56
N TYR A 21 4.93 5.07 -8.52
CA TYR A 21 4.12 5.22 -7.32
C TYR A 21 2.86 4.36 -7.42
N LEU A 22 2.46 3.74 -6.30
CA LEU A 22 1.16 3.11 -6.15
C LEU A 22 0.10 4.21 -6.21
N ALA A 23 -0.86 4.07 -7.12
CA ALA A 23 -1.86 5.09 -7.36
C ALA A 23 -3.21 4.46 -7.68
N VAL A 24 -4.22 5.33 -7.78
CA VAL A 24 -5.60 4.97 -8.10
C VAL A 24 -6.06 5.80 -9.29
N THR A 25 -6.67 5.16 -10.28
CA THR A 25 -7.33 5.88 -11.38
C THR A 25 -8.65 6.52 -10.93
N PRO A 26 -9.22 7.48 -11.68
CA PRO A 26 -10.57 7.99 -11.41
C PRO A 26 -11.66 6.90 -11.37
N GLU A 27 -11.47 5.80 -12.10
CA GLU A 27 -12.32 4.61 -12.10
C GLU A 27 -12.05 3.64 -10.94
N ARG A 28 -11.21 4.05 -9.96
CA ARG A 28 -10.84 3.31 -8.76
C ARG A 28 -10.03 2.04 -8.99
N GLN A 29 -9.27 2.01 -10.08
CA GLN A 29 -8.35 0.91 -10.37
C GLN A 29 -7.00 1.17 -9.71
N ILE A 30 -6.43 0.14 -9.07
CA ILE A 30 -5.09 0.21 -8.51
C ILE A 30 -4.07 0.06 -9.63
N ILE A 31 -3.15 1.02 -9.74
CA ILE A 31 -2.16 1.09 -10.83
C ILE A 31 -0.79 1.53 -10.30
N THR A 32 0.21 1.46 -11.18
CA THR A 32 1.47 2.21 -11.03
C THR A 32 1.50 3.38 -12.00
N GLN A 33 2.04 4.52 -11.56
CA GLN A 33 2.26 5.69 -12.42
C GLN A 33 3.57 6.39 -12.07
N ASN A 34 4.08 7.25 -12.96
CA ASN A 34 5.34 7.98 -12.78
C ASN A 34 5.17 9.36 -12.10
N THR A 35 3.95 9.68 -11.66
CA THR A 35 3.60 10.88 -10.90
C THR A 35 3.27 10.52 -9.45
N VAL A 36 3.58 11.42 -8.53
CA VAL A 36 3.30 11.20 -7.11
C VAL A 36 1.80 11.01 -6.86
N TYR A 37 1.46 10.09 -5.97
CA TYR A 37 0.10 9.87 -5.48
C TYR A 37 0.17 9.59 -3.98
N ALA A 38 -0.53 10.40 -3.20
CA ALA A 38 -0.50 10.36 -1.74
C ALA A 38 -1.56 9.41 -1.20
N TRP A 39 -1.21 8.60 -0.22
CA TRP A 39 -2.11 7.72 0.53
C TRP A 39 -2.19 8.21 1.97
N GLU A 40 -3.39 8.21 2.55
CA GLU A 40 -3.56 8.32 4.00
C GLU A 40 -3.32 6.94 4.61
N VAL A 41 -2.36 6.84 5.53
CA VAL A 41 -2.01 5.58 6.20
C VAL A 41 -2.42 5.65 7.66
N SER A 42 -3.28 4.72 8.08
CA SER A 42 -3.59 4.47 9.49
C SER A 42 -3.05 3.11 9.93
N ILE A 43 -2.80 2.94 11.23
CA ILE A 43 -2.12 1.75 11.76
C ILE A 43 -2.99 1.07 12.82
N GLU A 44 -3.11 -0.26 12.74
CA GLU A 44 -3.69 -1.09 13.80
C GLU A 44 -2.75 -2.26 14.10
N GLY A 45 -2.08 -2.22 15.25
CA GLY A 45 -1.04 -3.19 15.58
C GLY A 45 0.14 -3.09 14.59
N GLU A 46 0.39 -4.16 13.85
CA GLU A 46 1.46 -4.25 12.84
C GLU A 46 0.95 -3.99 11.40
N TYR A 47 -0.34 -3.70 11.24
CA TYR A 47 -1.00 -3.57 9.94
C TYR A 47 -1.19 -2.11 9.55
N ASN A 48 -1.04 -1.86 8.25
CA ASN A 48 -1.25 -0.58 7.59
C ASN A 48 -2.57 -0.63 6.83
N TYR A 49 -3.36 0.42 6.91
CA TYR A 49 -4.52 0.64 6.05
C TYR A 49 -4.22 1.81 5.13
N LEU A 50 -4.34 1.59 3.82
CA LEU A 50 -4.00 2.58 2.81
C LEU A 50 -5.29 3.15 2.23
N LYS A 51 -5.60 4.39 2.60
CA LYS A 51 -6.82 5.08 2.18
C LYS A 51 -6.53 6.06 1.05
N ASP A 52 -7.38 6.03 0.03
CA ASP A 52 -7.37 7.03 -1.04
C ASP A 52 -7.82 8.40 -0.44
N PRO A 53 -7.04 9.48 -0.61
CA PRO A 53 -7.29 10.76 0.05
C PRO A 53 -8.52 11.49 -0.49
N GLY A 54 -9.02 11.12 -1.68
CA GLY A 54 -10.20 11.69 -2.31
C GLY A 54 -11.51 11.00 -1.91
N THR A 55 -11.43 9.88 -1.19
CA THR A 55 -12.57 9.03 -0.88
C THR A 55 -12.50 8.48 0.56
N THR A 56 -13.50 7.69 0.94
CA THR A 56 -13.47 6.89 2.17
C THR A 56 -13.02 5.43 1.91
N HIS A 57 -12.42 5.16 0.75
CA HIS A 57 -12.10 3.79 0.34
C HIS A 57 -10.66 3.43 0.65
N TYR A 58 -10.46 2.17 1.02
CA TYR A 58 -9.18 1.58 1.38
C TYR A 58 -8.72 0.63 0.28
N LEU A 59 -7.41 0.49 0.12
CA LEU A 59 -6.82 -0.58 -0.66
C LEU A 59 -7.13 -1.92 0.01
N THR A 60 -7.81 -2.79 -0.71
CA THR A 60 -8.18 -4.13 -0.26
C THR A 60 -7.72 -5.19 -1.26
N ASP A 61 -7.44 -6.39 -0.78
CA ASP A 61 -7.21 -7.56 -1.63
C ASP A 61 -8.47 -8.44 -1.69
N ASN A 62 -9.09 -8.54 -2.87
CA ASN A 62 -10.22 -9.45 -3.11
C ASN A 62 -9.76 -10.65 -3.93
N GLY A 63 -9.08 -11.60 -3.27
CA GLY A 63 -8.64 -12.84 -3.91
C GLY A 63 -7.50 -12.68 -4.93
N GLY A 64 -6.67 -11.65 -4.81
CA GLY A 64 -5.59 -11.31 -5.74
C GLY A 64 -5.93 -10.12 -6.65
N GLN A 65 -7.19 -9.69 -6.67
CA GLN A 65 -7.59 -8.45 -7.32
C GLN A 65 -7.56 -7.31 -6.31
N ASN A 66 -6.52 -6.48 -6.40
CA ASN A 66 -6.41 -5.30 -5.56
C ASN A 66 -7.35 -4.20 -6.04
N LEU A 67 -8.21 -3.73 -5.13
CA LEU A 67 -9.29 -2.78 -5.43
C LEU A 67 -9.53 -1.82 -4.26
N LEU A 68 -10.20 -0.71 -4.54
CA LEU A 68 -10.69 0.20 -3.52
C LEU A 68 -12.07 -0.20 -2.99
N ASN A 69 -12.20 -0.37 -1.68
CA ASN A 69 -13.45 -0.73 -1.01
C ASN A 69 -13.74 0.26 0.14
N PRO A 70 -15.00 0.66 0.39
CA PRO A 70 -15.33 1.49 1.55
C PRO A 70 -15.11 0.80 2.91
N ARG A 71 -14.87 -0.51 2.95
CA ARG A 71 -14.62 -1.26 4.18
C ARG A 71 -13.11 -1.35 4.47
N SER A 72 -12.76 -1.10 5.73
CA SER A 72 -11.41 -1.32 6.28
C SER A 72 -11.35 -2.64 7.07
N ASP A 73 -12.20 -3.62 6.76
CA ASP A 73 -12.17 -4.92 7.41
C ASP A 73 -10.95 -5.71 6.94
N VAL A 74 -10.93 -7.02 7.22
CA VAL A 74 -9.73 -7.86 7.19
C VAL A 74 -8.98 -7.81 5.85
N ASP A 75 -9.69 -7.60 4.73
CA ASP A 75 -9.12 -7.44 3.39
C ASP A 75 -8.29 -6.16 3.19
N GLY A 76 -8.37 -5.18 4.09
CA GLY A 76 -7.64 -3.90 4.03
C GLY A 76 -6.34 -3.85 4.86
N LYS A 77 -5.98 -4.94 5.54
CA LYS A 77 -4.84 -4.99 6.46
C LYS A 77 -3.56 -5.37 5.71
N TRP A 78 -2.64 -4.41 5.55
CA TRP A 78 -1.37 -4.63 4.85
C TRP A 78 -0.18 -4.68 5.81
N GLY A 79 0.48 -5.81 5.90
CA GLY A 79 1.75 -5.99 6.60
C GLY A 79 2.97 -5.63 5.75
N GLY A 80 4.11 -5.43 6.41
CA GLY A 80 5.41 -5.30 5.76
C GLY A 80 5.82 -3.89 5.36
N GLY A 81 4.93 -2.89 5.38
CA GLY A 81 5.27 -1.50 5.03
C GLY A 81 6.47 -0.94 5.82
N SER A 82 7.34 -0.20 5.14
CA SER A 82 8.54 0.39 5.75
C SER A 82 8.92 1.74 5.14
N GLU A 83 9.44 2.63 6.00
CA GLU A 83 10.02 3.92 5.61
C GLU A 83 11.52 3.84 5.23
N ASP A 84 12.23 2.77 5.61
CA ASP A 84 13.70 2.69 5.49
C ASP A 84 14.17 1.85 4.31
N GLN A 85 13.38 0.85 3.90
CA GLN A 85 13.74 -0.06 2.82
C GLN A 85 12.50 -0.53 2.07
N ALA A 86 12.66 -0.87 0.79
CA ALA A 86 11.56 -1.39 0.00
C ALA A 86 11.22 -2.82 0.46
N THR A 87 9.96 -3.07 0.74
CA THR A 87 9.45 -4.35 1.25
C THR A 87 8.23 -4.81 0.45
N GLN A 88 7.88 -6.09 0.53
CA GLN A 88 6.58 -6.52 0.00
C GLN A 88 5.48 -6.05 0.96
N LEU A 89 4.40 -5.52 0.40
CA LEU A 89 3.15 -5.33 1.12
C LEU A 89 2.37 -6.63 1.05
N ILE A 90 2.06 -7.24 2.19
CA ILE A 90 1.38 -8.54 2.26
C ILE A 90 0.02 -8.34 2.92
N ASN A 91 -1.04 -8.79 2.29
CA ASN A 91 -2.37 -8.74 2.87
C ASN A 91 -2.49 -9.74 4.02
N ALA A 92 -3.05 -9.31 5.16
CA ALA A 92 -3.15 -10.14 6.36
C ALA A 92 -4.14 -11.31 6.21
N GLU A 93 -5.18 -11.16 5.37
CA GLU A 93 -6.19 -12.20 5.16
C GLU A 93 -5.73 -13.25 4.17
N THR A 94 -5.27 -12.80 3.01
CA THR A 94 -4.96 -13.71 1.89
C THR A 94 -3.53 -14.22 1.92
N GLU A 95 -2.67 -13.62 2.77
CA GLU A 95 -1.22 -13.83 2.83
C GLU A 95 -0.52 -13.59 1.48
N LYS A 96 -1.17 -12.87 0.55
CA LYS A 96 -0.64 -12.56 -0.78
C LYS A 96 0.02 -11.19 -0.81
N PRO A 97 1.10 -11.04 -1.61
CA PRO A 97 1.68 -9.74 -1.85
C PRO A 97 0.74 -8.87 -2.70
N LEU A 98 0.81 -7.56 -2.50
CA LEU A 98 0.15 -6.56 -3.32
C LEU A 98 0.52 -6.78 -4.80
N SER A 99 -0.48 -7.13 -5.59
CA SER A 99 -0.36 -7.33 -7.03
C SER A 99 -1.03 -6.18 -7.76
N VAL A 100 -0.22 -5.34 -8.39
CA VAL A 100 -0.73 -4.28 -9.26
C VAL A 100 -0.73 -4.80 -10.69
N PRO A 101 -1.81 -4.64 -11.47
CA PRO A 101 -1.79 -4.94 -12.91
C PRO A 101 -0.55 -4.33 -13.58
N TYR A 102 0.16 -5.14 -14.37
CA TYR A 102 1.43 -4.79 -15.03
C TYR A 102 2.63 -4.54 -14.10
N GLY A 103 2.46 -4.70 -12.79
CA GLY A 103 3.53 -4.76 -11.81
C GLY A 103 4.30 -6.08 -11.86
N GLN A 104 5.44 -6.12 -11.17
CA GLN A 104 6.19 -7.37 -11.00
C GLN A 104 5.53 -8.22 -9.90
N PRO A 105 5.48 -9.57 -10.01
CA PRO A 105 4.86 -10.44 -9.00
C PRO A 105 5.45 -10.29 -7.58
N PHE A 106 6.69 -9.81 -7.47
CA PHE A 106 7.41 -9.60 -6.21
C PHE A 106 7.78 -8.14 -6.01
N GLN A 107 6.89 -7.23 -6.44
CA GLN A 107 7.15 -5.80 -6.33
C GLN A 107 7.27 -5.37 -4.86
N THR A 108 8.36 -4.65 -4.57
CA THR A 108 8.61 -4.05 -3.27
C THR A 108 8.28 -2.57 -3.28
N TRP A 109 7.84 -2.06 -2.13
CA TRP A 109 7.32 -0.72 -1.92
C TRP A 109 8.03 -0.06 -0.74
N LEU A 110 8.34 1.22 -0.90
CA LEU A 110 8.92 2.08 0.13
C LEU A 110 7.90 3.18 0.48
N PHE A 111 7.66 3.40 1.77
CA PHE A 111 6.81 4.46 2.28
C PHE A 111 7.65 5.72 2.44
N VAL A 112 7.35 6.75 1.64
CA VAL A 112 8.04 8.04 1.71
C VAL A 112 7.05 9.06 2.24
N LYS A 113 7.28 9.54 3.47
CA LYS A 113 6.41 10.53 4.10
C LYS A 113 6.30 11.78 3.23
N VAL A 114 5.08 12.29 3.07
CA VAL A 114 4.80 13.55 2.33
C VAL A 114 5.33 14.75 3.10
#